data_AF-A0A8T5B2Z8-F1
#
_entry.id   AF-A0A8T5B2Z8-F1
#
_cell.length_a   1.000
_cell.length_b   1.000
_cell.length_c   1.000
_cell.angle_alpha   90.00
_cell.angle_beta   90.00
_cell.angle_gamma   90.00
#
_symmetry.space_group_name_H-M   'P 1'
#
loop_
_entity.id
_entity.type
_entity.pdbx_description
1 polymer ?
#
loop_
_entity_poly.entity_id
_entity_poly.type
_entity_poly.pdbx_seq_one_letter_code
_entity_poly.pdbx_strand_id
1 'polypeptide(L)'
;MEVILSGGNIYLHVFRSSAPPGQPFKYGPFEPLFYIPFYLTFGDLRIAELFSSTVVMILIFYLGRYAGYAKTLIPLAIYSSWGLNITTTGAGVNDDSGGMLGFLSIFLLILSMRRKSKYLAISSSVVLGLSICFKLFPALLAPFIIILLYNLRREFPLNWKYYLAILTSTIFILSLPYLLVSPEAYLRNLFVANIDRLVEFHPDSYQWHIWASILNRDFFLYLPSILNIDVITIIFMVPKIMIVIFLVTMILLLNATRRVVSLARCISYSIISWFTLLITGPWFPSSFFGYIAPLICALPILDQAWNEGLAKT
;
A
#
# COMPACT_ATOMS: atom_id res chain seq x y z
N MET A 1 -3.51 13.45 17.63
CA MET A 1 -3.02 12.42 18.57
C MET A 1 -3.76 12.44 19.89
N GLU A 2 -4.14 13.61 20.41
CA GLU A 2 -4.91 13.75 21.66
C GLU A 2 -6.14 12.84 21.75
N VAL A 3 -6.97 12.79 20.70
CA VAL A 3 -8.15 11.88 20.64
C VAL A 3 -7.80 10.43 20.92
N ILE A 4 -6.67 9.93 20.40
CA ILE A 4 -6.25 8.53 20.57
C ILE A 4 -5.71 8.31 21.98
N LEU A 5 -4.90 9.26 22.48
CA LEU A 5 -4.32 9.21 23.82
C LEU A 5 -5.39 9.32 24.91
N SER A 6 -6.53 9.96 24.64
CA SER A 6 -7.69 10.01 25.53
C SER A 6 -8.65 8.83 25.38
N GLY A 7 -8.32 7.82 24.56
CA GLY A 7 -9.19 6.67 24.29
C GLY A 7 -10.42 6.97 23.44
N GLY A 8 -10.45 8.14 22.77
CA GLY A 8 -11.52 8.54 21.88
C GLY A 8 -11.50 7.80 20.54
N ASN A 9 -12.66 7.71 19.89
CA ASN A 9 -12.81 7.02 18.62
C ASN A 9 -12.53 7.95 17.43
N ILE A 10 -11.35 7.80 16.82
CA ILE A 10 -10.88 8.64 15.70
C ILE A 10 -11.85 8.76 14.52
N TYR A 11 -12.69 7.75 14.25
CA TYR A 11 -13.62 7.78 13.13
C TYR A 11 -14.84 8.68 13.37
N LEU A 12 -15.04 9.14 14.61
CA LEU A 12 -16.06 10.12 15.00
C LEU A 12 -15.51 11.56 15.09
N HIS A 13 -14.20 11.74 14.91
CA HIS A 13 -13.56 13.04 15.03
C HIS A 13 -13.11 13.57 13.67
N VAL A 14 -13.26 14.88 13.54
CA VAL A 14 -12.77 15.65 12.41
C VAL A 14 -11.34 16.09 12.68
N PHE A 15 -10.42 15.78 11.77
CA PHE A 15 -9.04 16.23 11.88
C PHE A 15 -8.78 17.41 10.94
N ARG A 16 -8.12 18.45 11.46
CA ARG A 16 -7.63 19.57 10.62
C ARG A 16 -6.62 19.11 9.59
N SER A 17 -5.89 18.03 9.89
CA SER A 17 -4.89 17.41 9.00
C SER A 17 -5.50 16.48 7.95
N SER A 18 -6.82 16.25 7.96
CA SER A 18 -7.49 15.52 6.89
C SER A 18 -7.41 16.34 5.59
N ALA A 19 -7.35 15.67 4.44
CA ALA A 19 -7.53 16.32 3.13
C ALA A 19 -8.95 16.02 2.60
N PRO A 20 -9.81 17.00 2.26
CA PRO A 20 -9.72 18.38 2.68
C PRO A 20 -9.82 18.53 4.22
N PRO A 21 -9.32 19.66 4.78
CA PRO A 21 -9.42 19.94 6.21
C PRO A 21 -10.86 19.90 6.69
N GLY A 22 -11.09 19.41 7.91
CA GLY A 22 -12.45 19.35 8.45
C GLY A 22 -13.20 18.05 8.16
N GLN A 23 -12.47 16.97 7.83
CA GLN A 23 -13.06 15.67 7.50
C GLN A 23 -12.73 14.56 8.54
N PRO A 24 -13.56 13.50 8.65
CA PRO A 24 -13.31 12.34 9.53
C PRO A 24 -11.99 11.61 9.22
N PHE A 25 -11.48 10.80 10.16
CA PHE A 25 -10.29 9.96 9.93
C PHE A 25 -10.51 8.94 8.81
N LYS A 26 -9.59 8.86 7.84
CA LYS A 26 -9.78 8.12 6.56
C LYS A 26 -8.84 6.95 6.35
N TYR A 27 -7.97 6.70 7.31
CA TYR A 27 -6.92 5.70 7.18
C TYR A 27 -7.25 4.45 7.99
N GLY A 28 -6.42 3.43 7.82
CA GLY A 28 -6.64 2.17 8.50
C GLY A 28 -6.41 2.29 10.01
N PRO A 29 -6.93 1.32 10.78
CA PRO A 29 -6.96 1.37 12.24
C PRO A 29 -5.58 1.34 12.92
N PHE A 30 -4.53 0.93 12.21
CA PHE A 30 -3.16 0.85 12.73
C PHE A 30 -2.36 2.13 12.55
N GLU A 31 -2.70 2.96 11.56
CA GLU A 31 -1.93 4.16 11.25
C GLU A 31 -1.70 5.07 12.46
N PRO A 32 -2.71 5.41 13.27
CA PRO A 32 -2.46 6.29 14.39
C PRO A 32 -1.54 5.66 15.43
N LEU A 33 -1.64 4.34 15.65
CA LEU A 33 -0.81 3.60 16.61
C LEU A 33 0.66 3.61 16.19
N PHE A 34 0.94 3.53 14.89
CA PHE A 34 2.30 3.60 14.36
C PHE A 34 2.96 4.95 14.66
N TYR A 35 2.21 6.04 14.59
CA TYR A 35 2.73 7.39 14.80
C TYR A 35 2.89 7.81 16.28
N ILE A 36 2.22 7.14 17.22
CA ILE A 36 2.31 7.44 18.66
C ILE A 36 3.77 7.58 19.15
N PRO A 37 4.68 6.62 18.96
CA PRO A 37 6.04 6.73 19.47
C PRO A 37 6.79 7.96 18.92
N PHE A 38 6.56 8.32 17.66
CA PHE A 38 7.20 9.49 17.04
C PHE A 38 6.63 10.80 17.58
N TYR A 39 5.31 10.86 17.76
CA TYR A 39 4.66 12.00 18.38
C TYR A 39 5.12 12.22 19.82
N LEU A 40 5.17 11.17 20.63
CA LEU A 40 5.57 11.27 22.03
C LEU A 40 7.06 11.63 22.21
N THR A 41 7.91 11.18 21.29
CA THR A 41 9.37 11.39 21.40
C THR A 41 9.82 12.71 20.76
N PHE A 42 9.25 13.08 19.62
CA PHE A 42 9.74 14.19 18.79
C PHE A 42 8.72 15.31 18.59
N GLY A 43 7.44 15.09 18.89
CA GLY A 43 6.36 16.05 18.59
C GLY A 43 6.10 16.28 17.10
N ASP A 44 6.78 15.55 16.21
CA ASP A 44 6.74 15.74 14.76
C ASP A 44 6.57 14.40 14.03
N LEU A 45 5.48 14.26 13.29
CA LEU A 45 5.14 13.05 12.55
C LEU A 45 6.01 12.86 11.30
N ARG A 46 6.64 13.91 10.78
CA ARG A 46 7.57 13.81 9.63
C ARG A 46 8.78 12.93 9.95
N ILE A 47 9.15 12.84 11.22
CA ILE A 47 10.23 11.95 11.69
C ILE A 47 9.88 10.48 11.43
N ALA A 48 8.59 10.11 11.48
CA ALA A 48 8.17 8.75 11.17
C ALA A 48 8.40 8.42 9.69
N GLU A 49 8.12 9.36 8.76
CA GLU A 49 8.39 9.14 7.34
C GLU A 49 9.89 9.05 7.05
N LEU A 50 10.70 9.91 7.68
CA LEU A 50 12.16 9.84 7.57
C LEU A 50 12.70 8.50 8.10
N PHE A 51 12.17 8.04 9.24
CA PHE A 51 12.49 6.74 9.81
C PHE A 51 12.12 5.61 8.84
N SER A 52 10.91 5.62 8.30
CA SER A 52 10.41 4.62 7.35
C SER A 52 11.29 4.52 6.10
N SER A 53 11.62 5.64 5.48
CA SER A 53 12.54 5.70 4.33
C SER A 53 13.94 5.18 4.69
N THR A 54 14.44 5.51 5.88
CA THR A 54 15.73 5.00 6.38
C THR A 54 15.72 3.49 6.59
N VAL A 55 14.66 2.95 7.18
CA VAL A 55 14.49 1.51 7.36
C VAL A 55 14.47 0.79 6.02
N VAL A 56 13.73 1.29 5.02
CA VAL A 56 13.73 0.69 3.68
C VAL A 56 15.15 0.61 3.11
N MET A 57 15.92 1.69 3.18
CA MET A 57 17.32 1.70 2.72
C MET A 57 18.18 0.65 3.44
N ILE A 58 18.06 0.54 4.76
CA ILE A 58 18.78 -0.48 5.54
C ILE A 58 18.39 -1.90 5.08
N LEU A 59 17.10 -2.15 4.87
CA LEU A 59 16.61 -3.45 4.43
C LEU A 59 17.07 -3.80 3.00
N ILE A 60 17.06 -2.83 2.08
CA ILE A 60 17.63 -3.00 0.72
C ILE A 60 19.11 -3.36 0.80
N PHE A 61 19.89 -2.64 1.61
CA PHE A 61 21.31 -2.94 1.80
C PHE A 61 21.52 -4.33 2.41
N TYR A 62 20.71 -4.72 3.40
CA TYR A 62 20.78 -6.02 4.05
C TYR A 62 20.51 -7.18 3.07
N LEU A 63 19.61 -7.02 2.10
CA LEU A 63 19.39 -8.00 1.03
C LEU A 63 20.68 -8.28 0.21
N GLY A 64 21.64 -7.36 0.22
CA GLY A 64 22.98 -7.53 -0.34
C GLY A 64 23.77 -8.68 0.27
N ARG A 65 23.48 -9.10 1.50
CA ARG A 65 24.03 -10.34 2.09
C ARG A 65 23.70 -11.59 1.27
N TYR A 66 22.62 -11.52 0.49
CA TYR A 66 22.10 -12.63 -0.29
C TYR A 66 22.30 -12.41 -1.78
N ALA A 67 21.93 -11.24 -2.30
CA ALA A 67 22.08 -10.95 -3.73
C ALA A 67 23.50 -10.48 -4.12
N GLY A 68 24.32 -10.07 -3.14
CA GLY A 68 25.61 -9.39 -3.32
C GLY A 68 25.47 -7.87 -3.15
N TYR A 69 26.30 -7.27 -2.27
CA TYR A 69 26.20 -5.85 -1.90
C TYR A 69 26.31 -4.89 -3.09
N ALA A 70 27.17 -5.18 -4.07
CA ALA A 70 27.30 -4.34 -5.27
C ALA A 70 25.96 -4.16 -6.01
N LYS A 71 25.09 -5.18 -5.98
CA LYS A 71 23.77 -5.12 -6.63
C LYS A 71 22.74 -4.28 -5.88
N THR A 72 23.02 -3.93 -4.62
CA THR A 72 22.14 -3.05 -3.83
C THR A 72 22.35 -1.58 -4.13
N LEU A 73 23.50 -1.20 -4.71
CA LEU A 73 23.87 0.19 -4.95
C LEU A 73 22.89 0.90 -5.89
N ILE A 74 22.47 0.24 -6.98
CA ILE A 74 21.52 0.82 -7.94
C ILE A 74 20.14 1.04 -7.29
N PRO A 75 19.49 0.02 -6.67
CA PRO A 75 18.25 0.23 -5.92
C PRO A 75 18.34 1.34 -4.86
N LEU A 76 19.44 1.39 -4.10
CA LEU A 76 19.65 2.42 -3.07
C LEU A 76 19.79 3.81 -3.69
N ALA A 77 20.59 3.95 -4.75
CA ALA A 77 20.75 5.21 -5.45
C ALA A 77 19.40 5.71 -5.98
N ILE A 78 18.65 4.87 -6.69
CA ILE A 78 17.34 5.24 -7.24
C ILE A 78 16.36 5.61 -6.12
N TYR A 79 16.24 4.78 -5.07
CA TYR A 79 15.27 5.02 -4.00
C TYR A 79 15.60 6.27 -3.18
N SER A 80 16.88 6.51 -2.88
CA SER A 80 17.34 7.68 -2.11
C SER A 80 17.33 8.98 -2.92
N SER A 81 17.54 8.91 -4.24
CA SER A 81 17.48 10.08 -5.13
C SER A 81 16.12 10.31 -5.76
N TRP A 82 15.10 9.51 -5.41
CA TRP A 82 13.77 9.66 -5.98
C TRP A 82 13.14 10.96 -5.47
N GLY A 83 13.07 11.98 -6.32
CA GLY A 83 12.58 13.32 -5.94
C GLY A 83 11.20 13.30 -5.27
N LEU A 84 10.24 12.50 -5.78
CA LEU A 84 8.96 12.28 -5.10
C LEU A 84 9.12 11.75 -3.68
N ASN A 85 9.96 10.74 -3.44
CA ASN A 85 10.20 10.18 -2.10
C ASN A 85 10.78 11.24 -1.16
N ILE A 86 11.73 12.05 -1.63
CA ILE A 86 12.29 13.18 -0.87
C ILE A 86 11.18 14.19 -0.50
N THR A 87 10.32 14.53 -1.46
CA THR A 87 9.23 15.48 -1.23
C THR A 87 8.12 14.91 -0.34
N THR A 88 7.76 13.62 -0.46
CA THR A 88 6.72 12.98 0.36
C THR A 88 7.20 12.80 1.79
N THR A 89 8.44 12.36 1.97
CA THR A 89 9.07 12.24 3.28
C THR A 89 9.16 13.61 3.96
N GLY A 90 9.63 14.64 3.24
CA GLY A 90 9.72 16.00 3.77
C GLY A 90 8.37 16.64 4.10
N ALA A 91 7.33 16.28 3.34
CA ALA A 91 5.95 16.73 3.58
C ALA A 91 5.20 15.92 4.66
N GLY A 92 5.78 14.81 5.15
CA GLY A 92 5.14 13.96 6.16
C GLY A 92 3.94 13.19 5.64
N VAL A 93 3.96 12.78 4.36
CA VAL A 93 2.87 11.99 3.78
C VAL A 93 3.06 10.53 4.17
N ASN A 94 2.02 9.92 4.73
CA ASN A 94 2.01 8.54 5.24
C ASN A 94 2.25 7.42 4.18
N ASP A 95 2.59 7.77 2.94
CA ASP A 95 2.89 6.83 1.88
C ASP A 95 4.19 6.07 2.13
N ASP A 96 5.20 6.71 2.73
CA ASP A 96 6.52 6.12 2.95
C ASP A 96 6.47 5.09 4.09
N SER A 97 5.77 5.40 5.18
CA SER A 97 5.47 4.46 6.27
C SER A 97 4.63 3.26 5.81
N GLY A 98 3.61 3.49 4.98
CA GLY A 98 2.85 2.42 4.37
C GLY A 98 3.71 1.51 3.49
N GLY A 99 4.58 2.11 2.67
CA GLY A 99 5.51 1.40 1.78
C GLY A 99 6.55 0.60 2.55
N MET A 100 7.09 1.17 3.63
CA MET A 100 8.04 0.50 4.52
C MET A 100 7.42 -0.74 5.16
N LEU A 101 6.19 -0.68 5.69
CA LEU A 101 5.52 -1.86 6.27
C LEU A 101 5.31 -2.96 5.21
N GLY A 102 4.87 -2.57 4.01
CA GLY A 102 4.72 -3.50 2.89
C GLY A 102 6.05 -4.17 2.53
N PHE A 103 7.12 -3.39 2.40
CA PHE A 103 8.46 -3.87 2.10
C PHE A 103 9.04 -4.78 3.20
N LEU A 104 8.87 -4.40 4.47
CA LEU A 104 9.31 -5.20 5.61
C LEU A 104 8.62 -6.56 5.64
N SER A 105 7.33 -6.62 5.30
CA SER A 105 6.61 -7.91 5.17
C SER A 105 7.28 -8.82 4.15
N ILE A 106 7.60 -8.30 2.96
CA ILE A 106 8.29 -9.05 1.90
C ILE A 106 9.70 -9.47 2.31
N PHE A 107 10.43 -8.57 2.97
CA PHE A 107 11.75 -8.86 3.50
C PHE A 107 11.72 -10.04 4.51
N LEU A 108 10.78 -10.01 5.47
CA LEU A 108 10.58 -11.08 6.43
C LEU A 108 10.15 -12.39 5.74
N LEU A 109 9.34 -12.31 4.68
CA LEU A 109 8.96 -13.46 3.88
C LEU A 109 10.18 -14.12 3.23
N ILE A 110 11.07 -13.34 2.63
CA ILE A 110 12.34 -13.84 2.05
C ILE A 110 13.18 -14.51 3.15
N LEU A 111 13.37 -13.85 4.29
CA LEU A 111 14.13 -14.42 5.39
C LEU A 111 13.52 -15.71 5.93
N SER A 112 12.19 -15.79 5.99
CA SER A 112 11.47 -17.00 6.41
C SER A 112 11.82 -18.19 5.53
N MET A 113 11.88 -17.97 4.21
CA MET A 113 12.23 -19.02 3.25
C MET A 113 13.69 -19.44 3.36
N ARG A 114 14.60 -18.47 3.46
CA ARG A 114 16.04 -18.73 3.56
C ARG A 114 16.44 -19.43 4.86
N ARG A 115 15.79 -19.08 5.97
CA ARG A 115 16.08 -19.65 7.29
C ARG A 115 15.14 -20.79 7.69
N LYS A 116 14.20 -21.16 6.81
CA LYS A 116 13.12 -22.13 7.09
C LYS A 116 12.43 -21.87 8.44
N SER A 117 12.22 -20.59 8.76
CA SER A 117 11.69 -20.19 10.07
C SER A 117 10.21 -19.85 9.99
N LYS A 118 9.39 -20.65 10.68
CA LYS A 118 7.96 -20.38 10.84
C LYS A 118 7.69 -19.05 11.55
N TYR A 119 8.54 -18.65 12.50
CA TYR A 119 8.35 -17.39 13.23
C TYR A 119 8.52 -16.18 12.33
N LEU A 120 9.49 -16.20 11.41
CA LEU A 120 9.65 -15.14 10.42
C LEU A 120 8.49 -15.10 9.42
N ALA A 121 7.91 -16.26 9.07
CA ALA A 121 6.71 -16.31 8.25
C ALA A 121 5.47 -15.75 8.99
N ILE A 122 5.33 -16.03 10.29
CA ILE A 122 4.30 -15.43 11.14
C ILE A 122 4.49 -13.91 11.21
N SER A 123 5.70 -13.44 11.49
CA SER A 123 6.01 -12.01 11.53
C SER A 123 5.72 -11.32 10.19
N SER A 124 6.07 -11.95 9.06
CA SER A 124 5.71 -11.46 7.73
C SER A 124 4.20 -11.30 7.56
N SER A 125 3.41 -12.30 7.97
CA SER A 125 1.94 -12.26 7.90
C SER A 125 1.35 -11.15 8.77
N VAL A 126 1.83 -11.03 10.02
CA VAL A 126 1.41 -9.96 10.94
C VAL A 126 1.75 -8.60 10.34
N VAL A 127 2.99 -8.37 9.90
CA VAL A 127 3.42 -7.08 9.34
C VAL A 127 2.65 -6.74 8.06
N LEU A 128 2.33 -7.70 7.20
CA LEU A 128 1.45 -7.46 6.05
C LEU A 128 0.04 -7.04 6.51
N GLY A 129 -0.51 -7.67 7.56
CA GLY A 129 -1.78 -7.27 8.16
C GLY A 129 -1.74 -5.86 8.75
N LEU A 130 -0.67 -5.52 9.48
CA LEU A 130 -0.42 -4.16 9.98
C LEU A 130 -0.33 -3.17 8.82
N SER A 131 0.34 -3.53 7.72
CA SER A 131 0.45 -2.69 6.53
C SER A 131 -0.92 -2.41 5.91
N ILE A 132 -1.77 -3.44 5.75
CA ILE A 132 -3.16 -3.29 5.27
C ILE A 132 -3.99 -2.42 6.21
N CYS A 133 -3.81 -2.60 7.52
CA CYS A 133 -4.45 -1.78 8.55
C CYS A 133 -3.82 -0.39 8.70
N PHE A 134 -2.67 -0.11 8.09
CA PHE A 134 -2.13 1.23 8.01
C PHE A 134 -2.77 1.94 6.81
N LYS A 135 -2.70 1.29 5.64
CA LYS A 135 -3.26 1.78 4.37
C LYS A 135 -3.75 0.59 3.56
N LEU A 136 -4.83 0.74 2.78
CA LEU A 136 -5.44 -0.41 2.09
C LEU A 136 -4.65 -0.93 0.87
N PHE A 137 -3.69 -0.18 0.32
CA PHE A 137 -2.93 -0.59 -0.90
C PHE A 137 -2.20 -1.93 -0.82
N PRO A 138 -1.57 -2.34 0.30
CA PRO A 138 -0.98 -3.67 0.47
C PRO A 138 -2.00 -4.81 0.35
N ALA A 139 -3.31 -4.53 0.42
CA ALA A 139 -4.33 -5.54 0.17
C ALA A 139 -4.29 -6.04 -1.28
N LEU A 140 -3.75 -5.26 -2.22
CA LEU A 140 -3.52 -5.69 -3.60
C LEU A 140 -2.38 -6.71 -3.71
N LEU A 141 -1.42 -6.69 -2.78
CA LEU A 141 -0.29 -7.61 -2.76
C LEU A 141 -0.68 -8.97 -2.15
N ALA A 142 -1.54 -8.97 -1.14
CA ALA A 142 -1.88 -10.15 -0.35
C ALA A 142 -2.35 -11.36 -1.18
N PRO A 143 -3.30 -11.25 -2.14
CA PRO A 143 -3.74 -12.39 -2.94
C PRO A 143 -2.60 -13.07 -3.70
N PHE A 144 -1.68 -12.30 -4.27
CA PHE A 144 -0.54 -12.83 -5.02
C PHE A 144 0.43 -13.59 -4.10
N ILE A 145 0.67 -13.07 -2.90
CA ILE A 145 1.48 -13.76 -1.88
C ILE A 145 0.79 -15.06 -1.43
N ILE A 146 -0.51 -15.04 -1.16
CA ILE A 146 -1.23 -16.27 -0.74
C ILE A 146 -1.17 -17.35 -1.82
N ILE A 147 -1.36 -16.98 -3.10
CA ILE A 147 -1.24 -17.94 -4.21
C ILE A 147 0.20 -18.44 -4.34
N LEU A 148 1.20 -17.58 -4.19
CA LEU A 148 2.62 -17.97 -4.16
C LEU A 148 2.89 -19.02 -3.07
N LEU A 149 2.39 -18.79 -1.86
CA LEU A 149 2.56 -19.72 -0.74
C LEU A 149 1.78 -21.03 -0.94
N TYR A 150 0.63 -20.98 -1.61
CA TYR A 150 -0.09 -22.19 -2.01
C TYR A 150 0.71 -23.01 -3.03
N ASN A 151 1.36 -22.35 -3.99
CA ASN A 151 2.21 -23.00 -4.98
C ASN A 151 3.46 -23.61 -4.33
N LEU A 152 4.01 -22.94 -3.31
CA LEU A 152 5.18 -23.36 -2.53
C LEU A 152 4.83 -24.12 -1.24
N ARG A 153 3.66 -24.75 -1.18
CA ARG A 153 3.13 -25.36 0.04
C ARG A 153 3.99 -26.51 0.60
N ARG A 154 4.94 -27.02 -0.18
CA ARG A 154 5.87 -28.09 0.25
C ARG A 154 7.20 -27.51 0.73
N GLU A 155 7.63 -26.39 0.18
CA GLU A 155 8.94 -25.78 0.43
C GLU A 155 8.88 -24.68 1.53
N PHE A 156 7.72 -24.04 1.70
CA PHE A 156 7.53 -22.91 2.58
C PHE A 156 7.26 -23.35 4.04
N PRO A 157 7.92 -22.74 5.05
CA PRO A 157 7.94 -23.24 6.43
C PRO A 157 6.62 -23.10 7.19
N LEU A 158 5.63 -22.37 6.66
CA LEU A 158 4.33 -22.16 7.29
C LEU A 158 3.21 -22.43 6.30
N ASN A 159 2.28 -23.33 6.62
CA ASN A 159 1.17 -23.63 5.71
C ASN A 159 0.39 -22.34 5.36
N TRP A 160 0.11 -22.16 4.06
CA TRP A 160 -0.51 -20.95 3.50
C TRP A 160 -1.85 -20.59 4.15
N LYS A 161 -2.62 -21.59 4.63
CA LYS A 161 -3.88 -21.37 5.34
C LYS A 161 -3.63 -20.69 6.69
N TYR A 162 -2.57 -21.08 7.40
CA TYR A 162 -2.18 -20.44 8.65
C TYR A 162 -1.63 -19.03 8.39
N TYR A 163 -0.85 -18.85 7.33
CA TYR A 163 -0.41 -17.51 6.92
C TYR A 163 -1.62 -16.60 6.67
N LEU A 164 -2.60 -17.06 5.90
CA LEU A 164 -3.84 -16.34 5.63
C LEU A 164 -4.63 -16.09 6.92
N ALA A 165 -4.77 -17.08 7.79
CA ALA A 165 -5.51 -16.93 9.05
C ALA A 165 -4.87 -15.89 9.99
N ILE A 166 -3.54 -15.85 10.06
CA ILE A 166 -2.82 -14.84 10.87
C ILE A 166 -2.99 -13.44 10.27
N LEU A 167 -2.93 -13.34 8.94
CA LEU A 167 -3.14 -12.09 8.21
C LEU A 167 -4.54 -11.54 8.50
N THR A 168 -5.57 -12.37 8.31
CA THR A 168 -6.96 -11.96 8.54
C THR A 168 -7.24 -11.71 10.02
N SER A 169 -6.65 -12.49 10.93
CA SER A 169 -6.79 -12.27 12.38
C SER A 169 -6.17 -10.94 12.80
N THR A 170 -5.00 -10.57 12.26
CA THR A 170 -4.36 -9.28 12.53
C THR A 170 -5.27 -8.13 12.09
N ILE A 171 -5.82 -8.21 10.88
CA ILE A 171 -6.75 -7.20 10.35
C ILE A 171 -8.01 -7.13 11.20
N PHE A 172 -8.58 -8.28 11.56
CA PHE A 172 -9.79 -8.37 12.35
C PHE A 172 -9.59 -7.78 13.75
N ILE A 173 -8.54 -8.18 14.47
CA ILE A 173 -8.25 -7.70 15.83
C ILE A 173 -8.10 -6.18 15.87
N LEU A 174 -7.41 -5.58 14.88
CA LEU A 174 -7.22 -4.14 14.83
C LEU A 174 -8.48 -3.38 14.40
N SER A 175 -9.30 -3.99 13.55
CA SER A 175 -10.56 -3.40 13.10
C SER A 175 -11.68 -3.54 14.14
N LEU A 176 -11.63 -4.57 14.98
CA LEU A 176 -12.71 -4.97 15.87
C LEU A 176 -13.16 -3.87 16.84
N PRO A 177 -12.27 -3.12 17.53
CA PRO A 177 -12.69 -2.03 18.41
C PRO A 177 -13.55 -0.99 17.69
N TYR A 178 -13.17 -0.64 16.46
CA TYR A 178 -13.88 0.37 15.66
C TYR A 178 -15.18 -0.16 15.06
N LEU A 179 -15.22 -1.45 14.69
CA LEU A 179 -16.43 -2.13 14.27
C LEU A 179 -17.47 -2.24 15.40
N LEU A 180 -17.03 -2.42 16.65
CA LEU A 180 -17.93 -2.52 17.80
C LEU A 180 -18.44 -1.15 18.26
N VAL A 181 -17.59 -0.12 18.24
CA VAL A 181 -17.93 1.21 18.78
C VAL A 181 -18.60 2.10 17.73
N SER A 182 -18.19 2.03 16.45
CA SER A 182 -18.72 2.89 15.38
C SER A 182 -18.71 2.20 14.00
N PRO A 183 -19.48 1.12 13.81
CA PRO A 183 -19.42 0.31 12.59
C PRO A 183 -19.67 1.13 11.32
N GLU A 184 -20.70 1.98 11.32
CA GLU A 184 -21.06 2.79 10.16
C GLU A 184 -19.97 3.79 9.79
N ALA A 185 -19.52 4.61 10.76
CA ALA A 185 -18.47 5.59 10.54
C ALA A 185 -17.15 4.93 10.10
N TYR A 186 -16.79 3.79 10.71
CA TYR A 186 -15.60 3.03 10.33
C TYR A 186 -15.68 2.51 8.89
N LEU A 187 -16.75 1.78 8.54
CA LEU A 187 -16.91 1.18 7.21
C LEU A 187 -17.07 2.25 6.13
N ARG A 188 -17.84 3.31 6.40
CA ARG A 188 -18.00 4.43 5.48
C ARG A 188 -16.66 5.10 5.22
N ASN A 189 -15.87 5.42 6.25
CA ASN A 189 -14.58 6.07 6.06
C ASN A 189 -13.54 5.18 5.36
N LEU A 190 -13.59 3.86 5.59
CA LEU A 190 -12.64 2.93 5.00
C LEU A 190 -12.93 2.62 3.52
N PHE A 191 -14.21 2.49 3.14
CA PHE A 191 -14.59 2.03 1.80
C PHE A 191 -15.29 3.10 0.95
N VAL A 192 -16.04 4.00 1.57
CA VAL A 192 -17.00 4.88 0.87
C VAL A 192 -16.54 6.33 0.86
N ALA A 193 -15.73 6.79 1.82
CA ALA A 193 -15.31 8.20 1.89
C ALA A 193 -14.50 8.67 0.66
N ASN A 194 -13.88 7.76 -0.08
CA ASN A 194 -13.25 8.09 -1.37
C ASN A 194 -14.28 8.24 -2.50
N ILE A 195 -15.43 7.56 -2.42
CA ILE A 195 -16.58 7.71 -3.33
C ILE A 195 -17.36 8.98 -2.97
N ASP A 196 -17.58 9.27 -1.68
CA ASP A 196 -18.29 10.48 -1.24
C ASP A 196 -17.54 11.77 -1.66
N ARG A 197 -16.21 11.72 -1.71
CA ARG A 197 -15.38 12.79 -2.30
C ARG A 197 -15.65 13.03 -3.79
N LEU A 198 -16.16 12.04 -4.52
CA LEU A 198 -16.61 12.22 -5.91
C LEU A 198 -17.90 13.04 -6.00
N VAL A 199 -18.62 13.21 -4.89
CA VAL A 199 -19.89 13.93 -4.87
C VAL A 199 -19.71 15.35 -4.33
N GLU A 200 -18.75 15.57 -3.41
CA GLU A 200 -18.48 16.85 -2.73
C GLU A 200 -17.47 17.77 -3.46
N PHE A 201 -17.33 17.70 -4.79
CA PHE A 201 -16.23 18.34 -5.54
C PHE A 201 -16.03 19.84 -5.27
N HIS A 202 -14.90 20.18 -4.63
CA HIS A 202 -14.30 21.52 -4.66
C HIS A 202 -13.20 21.60 -5.73
N PRO A 203 -13.12 22.70 -6.53
CA PRO A 203 -12.16 22.89 -7.62
C PRO A 203 -10.67 22.73 -7.25
N ASP A 204 -10.31 22.96 -5.99
CA ASP A 204 -8.91 22.89 -5.52
C ASP A 204 -8.40 21.45 -5.36
N SER A 205 -9.30 20.47 -5.32
CA SER A 205 -8.97 19.04 -5.25
C SER A 205 -8.37 18.51 -6.55
N TYR A 206 -8.51 19.25 -7.67
CA TYR A 206 -8.02 18.88 -9.00
C TYR A 206 -6.50 18.96 -9.16
N GLN A 207 -5.81 19.75 -8.34
CA GLN A 207 -4.41 20.10 -8.60
C GLN A 207 -3.42 18.94 -8.37
N TRP A 208 -3.81 17.93 -7.59
CA TRP A 208 -2.92 16.82 -7.20
C TRP A 208 -3.20 15.51 -7.92
N HIS A 209 -4.15 15.50 -8.84
CA HIS A 209 -4.60 14.29 -9.50
C HIS A 209 -3.61 13.84 -10.59
N ILE A 210 -3.30 12.54 -10.66
CA ILE A 210 -2.41 12.04 -11.71
C ILE A 210 -2.93 12.37 -13.12
N TRP A 211 -4.25 12.38 -13.32
CA TRP A 211 -4.81 12.77 -14.61
C TRP A 211 -4.74 14.29 -14.86
N ALA A 212 -4.71 15.14 -13.83
CA ALA A 212 -4.41 16.56 -14.04
C ALA A 212 -2.95 16.74 -14.47
N SER A 213 -2.03 15.94 -13.93
CA SER A 213 -0.62 15.91 -14.32
C SER A 213 -0.36 15.27 -15.69
N ILE A 214 -1.18 14.31 -16.13
CA ILE A 214 -0.99 13.56 -17.39
C ILE A 214 -1.86 14.09 -18.54
N LEU A 215 -3.14 14.36 -18.30
CA LEU A 215 -4.11 14.71 -19.34
C LEU A 215 -4.44 16.20 -19.42
N ASN A 216 -3.89 17.03 -18.52
CA ASN A 216 -4.32 18.41 -18.32
C ASN A 216 -5.77 18.49 -17.82
N ARG A 217 -6.05 19.44 -16.92
CA ARG A 217 -7.38 19.63 -16.29
C ARG A 217 -8.50 19.73 -17.32
N ASP A 218 -8.18 20.23 -18.50
CA ASP A 218 -9.13 20.56 -19.54
C ASP A 218 -9.59 19.34 -20.36
N PHE A 219 -8.87 18.22 -20.35
CA PHE A 219 -9.27 17.03 -21.13
C PHE A 219 -10.66 16.51 -20.73
N PHE A 220 -10.96 16.46 -19.44
CA PHE A 220 -12.29 16.05 -18.96
C PHE A 220 -13.38 17.11 -19.18
N LEU A 221 -12.99 18.37 -19.43
CA LEU A 221 -13.91 19.45 -19.81
C LEU A 221 -14.24 19.41 -21.32
N TYR A 222 -13.29 18.96 -22.16
CA TYR A 222 -13.49 18.84 -23.60
C TYR A 222 -14.09 17.50 -24.04
N LEU A 223 -13.84 16.40 -23.33
CA LEU A 223 -14.37 15.07 -23.66
C LEU A 223 -15.91 15.02 -23.85
N PRO A 224 -16.73 15.70 -23.02
CA PRO A 224 -18.18 15.81 -23.23
C PRO A 224 -18.55 16.44 -24.57
N SER A 225 -17.87 17.52 -24.95
CA SER A 225 -18.10 18.21 -26.23
C SER A 225 -17.66 17.37 -27.44
N ILE A 226 -16.59 16.58 -27.31
CA ILE A 226 -16.08 15.69 -28.38
C ILE A 226 -17.02 14.50 -28.56
N LEU A 227 -17.52 13.92 -27.47
CA LEU A 227 -18.36 12.73 -27.51
C LEU A 227 -19.85 13.04 -27.73
N ASN A 228 -20.25 14.32 -27.68
CA ASN A 228 -21.64 14.75 -27.63
C ASN A 228 -22.44 14.04 -26.52
N ILE A 229 -21.81 13.87 -25.36
CA ILE A 229 -22.38 13.22 -24.17
C ILE A 229 -22.43 14.26 -23.06
N ASP A 230 -23.53 14.24 -22.30
CA ASP A 230 -23.69 15.07 -21.13
C ASP A 230 -22.58 14.83 -20.08
N VAL A 231 -22.08 15.91 -19.47
CA VAL A 231 -20.97 15.88 -18.51
C VAL A 231 -21.28 14.97 -17.32
N ILE A 232 -22.53 14.99 -16.84
CA ILE A 232 -22.98 14.17 -15.70
C ILE A 232 -22.92 12.69 -16.07
N THR A 233 -23.30 12.35 -17.30
CA THR A 233 -23.20 10.98 -17.82
C THR A 233 -21.74 10.49 -17.84
N ILE A 234 -20.79 11.31 -18.27
CA ILE A 234 -19.36 10.96 -18.26
C ILE A 234 -18.85 10.76 -16.83
N ILE A 235 -19.23 11.64 -15.90
CA ILE A 235 -18.85 11.55 -14.48
C ILE A 235 -19.31 10.23 -13.85
N PHE A 236 -20.48 9.69 -14.21
CA PHE A 236 -20.96 8.41 -13.68
C PHE A 236 -20.51 7.18 -14.47
N MET A 237 -20.28 7.31 -15.78
CA MET A 237 -19.91 6.19 -16.65
C MET A 237 -18.41 5.85 -16.53
N VAL A 238 -17.53 6.86 -16.52
CA VAL A 238 -16.08 6.65 -16.51
C VAL A 238 -15.63 5.84 -15.29
N PRO A 239 -16.00 6.18 -14.03
CA PRO A 239 -15.60 5.40 -12.87
C PRO A 239 -16.06 3.93 -12.94
N LYS A 240 -17.26 3.66 -13.48
CA LYS A 240 -17.76 2.29 -13.65
C LYS A 240 -16.90 1.49 -14.62
N ILE A 241 -16.62 2.05 -15.80
CA ILE A 241 -15.73 1.43 -16.81
C ILE A 241 -14.35 1.18 -16.20
N MET A 242 -13.82 2.16 -15.48
CA MET A 242 -12.52 2.08 -14.85
C MET A 242 -12.42 1.01 -13.74
N ILE A 243 -13.46 0.88 -12.92
CA ILE A 243 -13.58 -0.22 -11.95
C ILE A 243 -13.62 -1.56 -12.68
N VAL A 244 -14.39 -1.68 -13.77
CA VAL A 244 -14.44 -2.91 -14.57
C VAL A 244 -13.06 -3.25 -15.14
N ILE A 245 -12.32 -2.29 -15.71
CA ILE A 245 -10.94 -2.51 -16.19
C ILE A 245 -10.05 -3.01 -15.06
N PHE A 246 -10.09 -2.38 -13.88
CA PHE A 246 -9.31 -2.82 -12.73
C PHE A 246 -9.67 -4.24 -12.29
N LEU A 247 -10.95 -4.57 -12.17
CA LEU A 247 -11.41 -5.90 -11.78
C LEU A 247 -11.03 -6.98 -12.80
N VAL A 248 -11.17 -6.69 -14.10
CA VAL A 248 -10.73 -7.59 -15.17
C VAL A 248 -9.22 -7.82 -15.10
N THR A 249 -8.42 -6.75 -14.95
CA THR A 249 -6.96 -6.87 -14.77
C THR A 249 -6.62 -7.72 -13.55
N MET A 250 -7.27 -7.50 -12.41
CA MET A 250 -7.08 -8.31 -11.21
C MET A 250 -7.36 -9.79 -11.47
N ILE A 251 -8.48 -10.13 -12.12
CA ILE A 251 -8.83 -11.52 -12.45
C ILE A 251 -7.78 -12.14 -13.37
N LEU A 252 -7.34 -11.43 -14.41
CA LEU A 252 -6.33 -11.90 -15.35
C LEU A 252 -5.00 -12.18 -14.65
N LEU A 253 -4.54 -11.26 -13.80
CA LEU A 253 -3.29 -11.40 -13.05
C LEU A 253 -3.36 -12.52 -12.01
N LEU A 254 -4.48 -12.66 -11.29
CA LEU A 254 -4.69 -13.77 -10.34
C LEU A 254 -4.66 -15.12 -11.06
N ASN A 255 -5.26 -15.21 -12.25
CA ASN A 255 -5.20 -16.41 -13.07
C ASN A 255 -3.77 -16.70 -13.56
N ALA A 256 -3.03 -15.68 -13.98
CA ALA A 256 -1.61 -15.81 -14.36
C ALA A 256 -0.73 -16.27 -13.19
N THR A 257 -1.12 -16.00 -11.93
CA THR A 257 -0.36 -16.34 -10.73
C THR A 257 -0.47 -17.82 -10.32
N ARG A 258 -1.45 -18.58 -10.84
CA ARG A 258 -1.78 -19.95 -10.38
C ARG A 258 -0.63 -20.97 -10.42
N ARG A 259 0.45 -20.68 -11.16
CA ARG A 259 1.65 -21.55 -11.26
C ARG A 259 2.95 -20.80 -11.00
N VAL A 260 2.88 -19.60 -10.45
CA VAL A 260 4.05 -18.76 -10.22
C VAL A 260 4.70 -19.10 -8.88
N VAL A 261 6.02 -19.34 -8.92
CA VAL A 261 6.88 -19.59 -7.75
C VAL A 261 7.93 -18.48 -7.53
N SER A 262 8.02 -17.52 -8.46
CA SER A 262 8.90 -16.35 -8.32
C SER A 262 8.19 -15.25 -7.54
N LEU A 263 8.82 -14.81 -6.47
CA LEU A 263 8.36 -13.68 -5.67
C LEU A 263 8.31 -12.40 -6.52
N ALA A 264 9.31 -12.14 -7.37
CA ALA A 264 9.31 -10.94 -8.20
C ALA A 264 8.14 -10.91 -9.18
N ARG A 265 7.75 -12.04 -9.78
CA ARG A 265 6.54 -12.07 -10.63
C ARG A 265 5.28 -11.73 -9.83
N CYS A 266 5.12 -12.25 -8.62
CA CYS A 266 3.99 -11.90 -7.75
C CYS A 266 3.98 -10.42 -7.36
N ILE A 267 5.15 -9.85 -7.05
CA ILE A 267 5.30 -8.42 -6.78
C ILE A 267 4.98 -7.59 -8.02
N SER A 268 5.46 -7.99 -9.21
CA SER A 268 5.13 -7.32 -10.47
C SER A 268 3.64 -7.34 -10.77
N TYR A 269 2.94 -8.44 -10.52
CA TYR A 269 1.48 -8.49 -10.66
C TYR A 269 0.79 -7.54 -9.69
N SER A 270 1.24 -7.48 -8.44
CA SER A 270 0.74 -6.49 -7.48
C SER A 270 1.00 -5.05 -7.94
N ILE A 271 2.18 -4.77 -8.50
CA ILE A 271 2.55 -3.44 -9.03
C ILE A 271 1.64 -3.10 -10.21
N ILE A 272 1.42 -4.02 -11.16
CA ILE A 272 0.53 -3.81 -12.31
C ILE A 272 -0.90 -3.55 -11.83
N SER A 273 -1.42 -4.37 -10.90
CA SER A 273 -2.74 -4.16 -10.29
C SER A 273 -2.85 -2.78 -9.65
N TRP A 274 -1.80 -2.35 -8.95
CA TRP A 274 -1.75 -1.04 -8.31
C TRP A 274 -1.71 0.10 -9.34
N PHE A 275 -0.90 -0.01 -10.39
CA PHE A 275 -0.87 0.98 -11.48
C PHE A 275 -2.19 1.02 -12.24
N THR A 276 -2.82 -0.12 -12.49
CA THR A 276 -4.15 -0.16 -13.08
C THR A 276 -5.14 0.52 -12.15
N LEU A 277 -5.14 0.23 -10.84
CA LEU A 277 -5.98 0.95 -9.89
C LEU A 277 -5.70 2.45 -9.94
N LEU A 278 -4.43 2.87 -10.00
CA LEU A 278 -4.06 4.27 -9.99
C LEU A 278 -4.50 5.02 -11.25
N ILE A 279 -4.40 4.37 -12.41
CA ILE A 279 -4.81 4.94 -13.69
C ILE A 279 -6.33 4.91 -13.79
N THR A 280 -6.98 3.82 -13.42
CA THR A 280 -8.42 3.69 -13.63
C THR A 280 -9.21 4.37 -12.52
N GLY A 281 -8.78 4.25 -11.28
CA GLY A 281 -9.55 4.79 -10.17
C GLY A 281 -9.48 6.33 -10.13
N PRO A 282 -10.57 6.94 -9.68
CA PRO A 282 -10.65 8.39 -9.66
C PRO A 282 -9.86 8.91 -8.44
N TRP A 283 -8.99 9.90 -8.64
CA TRP A 283 -8.36 10.73 -7.59
C TRP A 283 -7.20 10.10 -6.81
N PHE A 284 -6.14 9.74 -7.53
CA PHE A 284 -4.87 9.33 -6.92
C PHE A 284 -3.82 10.45 -6.93
N PRO A 285 -3.30 10.87 -5.77
CA PRO A 285 -2.18 11.80 -5.68
C PRO A 285 -0.86 11.13 -6.06
N SER A 286 0.07 11.91 -6.62
CA SER A 286 1.42 11.44 -6.97
C SER A 286 2.22 10.91 -5.76
N SER A 287 1.85 11.29 -4.53
CA SER A 287 2.49 10.79 -3.32
C SER A 287 2.39 9.27 -3.16
N PHE A 288 1.39 8.65 -3.79
CA PHE A 288 1.18 7.21 -3.72
C PHE A 288 2.31 6.42 -4.39
N PHE A 289 3.12 7.05 -5.25
CA PHE A 289 4.35 6.44 -5.73
C PHE A 289 5.37 6.14 -4.63
N GLY A 290 5.37 6.90 -3.52
CA GLY A 290 6.20 6.62 -2.34
C GLY A 290 5.93 5.24 -1.74
N TYR A 291 4.66 4.81 -1.74
CA TYR A 291 4.26 3.49 -1.25
C TYR A 291 4.89 2.34 -2.05
N ILE A 292 4.87 2.42 -3.39
CA ILE A 292 5.30 1.32 -4.26
C ILE A 292 6.80 1.37 -4.58
N ALA A 293 7.44 2.53 -4.40
CA ALA A 293 8.86 2.74 -4.71
C ALA A 293 9.81 1.70 -4.09
N PRO A 294 9.70 1.31 -2.80
CA PRO A 294 10.56 0.29 -2.21
C PRO A 294 10.52 -1.03 -2.99
N LEU A 295 9.33 -1.46 -3.42
CA LEU A 295 9.12 -2.72 -4.13
C LEU A 295 9.65 -2.66 -5.56
N ILE A 296 9.42 -1.55 -6.27
CA ILE A 296 9.92 -1.36 -7.65
C ILE A 296 11.44 -1.28 -7.66
N CYS A 297 12.03 -0.42 -6.84
CA CYS A 297 13.49 -0.21 -6.81
C CYS A 297 14.24 -1.49 -6.43
N ALA A 298 13.72 -2.27 -5.49
CA ALA A 298 14.36 -3.48 -5.00
C ALA A 298 13.99 -4.75 -5.78
N LEU A 299 13.07 -4.70 -6.75
CA LEU A 299 12.57 -5.88 -7.46
C LEU A 299 13.68 -6.82 -7.97
N PRO A 300 14.77 -6.32 -8.59
CA PRO A 300 15.84 -7.19 -9.11
C PRO A 300 16.60 -7.95 -8.00
N ILE A 301 16.78 -7.32 -6.83
CA ILE A 301 17.50 -7.95 -5.71
C ILE A 301 16.61 -8.86 -4.89
N LEU A 302 15.30 -8.58 -4.82
CA LEU A 302 14.31 -9.42 -4.14
C LEU A 302 14.21 -10.81 -4.79
N ASP A 303 14.18 -10.88 -6.13
CA ASP A 303 14.12 -12.16 -6.85
C ASP A 303 15.37 -13.01 -6.59
N GLN A 304 16.56 -12.39 -6.62
CA GLN A 304 17.81 -13.09 -6.37
C GLN A 304 17.88 -13.62 -4.93
N ALA A 305 17.53 -12.77 -3.96
CA ALA A 305 17.48 -13.16 -2.56
C ALA A 305 16.46 -14.28 -2.30
N TRP A 306 15.37 -14.32 -3.07
CA TRP A 306 14.35 -15.37 -3.02
C TRP A 306 14.81 -16.70 -3.61
N ASN A 307 15.30 -16.69 -4.85
CA ASN A 307 15.61 -17.91 -5.62
C ASN A 307 16.75 -18.73 -5.00
N GLU A 308 17.76 -18.08 -4.44
CA GLU A 308 18.82 -18.77 -3.69
C GLU A 308 18.30 -19.51 -2.45
N GLY A 309 17.17 -19.09 -1.87
CA GLY A 309 16.52 -19.79 -0.76
C GLY A 309 15.80 -21.07 -1.22
N LEU A 310 15.35 -21.11 -2.48
CA LEU A 310 14.72 -22.28 -3.10
C LEU A 310 15.77 -23.31 -3.60
N ALA A 311 16.95 -22.86 -4.03
CA ALA A 311 18.00 -23.76 -4.53
C ALA A 311 18.67 -24.64 -3.43
N LYS A 312 18.35 -24.41 -2.14
CA LYS A 312 18.91 -25.15 -0.99
C LYS A 312 17.94 -26.21 -0.41
N THR A 313 16.82 -26.49 -1.09
CA THR A 313 15.88 -27.58 -0.78
C THR A 313 15.96 -28.66 -1.82
#